data_AF-A0A2P1BPV3-F1
#
_entry.id   AF-A0A2P1BPV3-F1
#
_cell.length_a   1.000
_cell.length_b   1.000
_cell.length_c   1.000
_cell.angle_alpha   90.00
_cell.angle_beta   90.00
_cell.angle_gamma   90.00
#
_symmetry.space_group_name_H-M   'P 1'
#
loop_
_entity.id
_entity.type
_entity.pdbx_description
1 polymer ?
#
loop_
_entity_poly.entity_id
_entity_poly.type
_entity_poly.pdbx_seq_one_letter_code
_entity_poly.pdbx_strand_id
1 'polypeptide(L)'
;MVSLVICIVTFFIASWVLGRRKQQSEDENTGGRQLSDKPKEVARQMKRDGVASDIKIGDLPILKNSEIQNFCLHGTVGSGKSEVIRRLLNYVRARGDMAIIYDRSCEFVKSYYDPSLDKILNPLDSRCAARDLWKECLTLPDFDNISNTLIPMGTKEDPFWQGSGRTIFAEGAYLMREDDDRSYEKLVDTMLSIKIDKLRAYLQNTPAANTVEEN
;
A
#
# COMPACT_ATOMS: atom_id res chain seq x y z
N MET A 1 -57.56 -1.50 53.87
CA MET A 1 -57.25 -2.55 52.86
C MET A 1 -57.36 -2.00 51.44
N VAL A 2 -58.53 -1.52 51.00
CA VAL A 2 -58.74 -1.01 49.62
C VAL A 2 -57.82 0.18 49.25
N SER A 3 -57.67 1.17 50.14
CA SER A 3 -56.81 2.33 49.89
C SER A 3 -55.32 1.99 49.74
N LEU A 4 -54.81 1.00 50.49
CA LEU A 4 -53.42 0.57 50.41
C LEU A 4 -53.12 -0.11 49.06
N VAL A 5 -54.04 -0.94 48.58
CA VAL A 5 -53.94 -1.61 47.28
C VAL A 5 -53.95 -0.58 46.14
N ILE A 6 -54.80 0.45 46.23
CA ILE A 6 -54.85 1.54 45.24
C ILE A 6 -53.52 2.31 45.18
N CYS A 7 -52.89 2.60 46.32
CA CYS A 7 -51.59 3.27 46.36
C CYS A 7 -50.47 2.44 45.75
N ILE A 8 -50.46 1.12 46.00
CA ILE A 8 -49.45 0.22 45.43
C ILE A 8 -49.60 0.13 43.91
N VAL A 9 -50.83 -0.07 43.43
CA VAL A 9 -51.11 -0.15 41.98
C VAL A 9 -50.76 1.17 41.27
N THR A 10 -51.12 2.31 41.84
CA THR A 10 -50.77 3.62 41.27
C THR A 10 -49.26 3.88 41.28
N PHE A 11 -48.53 3.44 42.29
CA PHE A 11 -47.06 3.53 42.33
C PHE A 11 -46.38 2.70 41.23
N PHE A 12 -46.82 1.45 41.02
CA PHE A 12 -46.28 0.60 39.94
C PHE A 12 -46.60 1.15 38.54
N ILE A 13 -47.83 1.63 38.32
CA ILE A 13 -48.22 2.26 37.05
C ILE A 13 -47.41 3.54 36.82
N ALA A 14 -47.27 4.40 37.82
CA ALA A 14 -46.49 5.63 37.70
C ALA A 14 -45.02 5.33 37.40
N SER A 15 -44.42 4.35 38.10
CA SER A 15 -43.03 3.93 37.86
C SER A 15 -42.83 3.36 36.46
N TRP A 16 -43.79 2.59 35.95
CA TRP A 16 -43.74 2.02 34.60
C TRP A 16 -43.89 3.10 33.52
N VAL A 17 -44.81 4.06 33.70
CA VAL A 17 -45.00 5.19 32.79
C VAL A 17 -43.79 6.12 32.78
N LEU A 18 -43.22 6.42 33.95
CA LEU A 18 -42.00 7.23 34.07
C LEU A 18 -40.79 6.53 33.44
N GLY A 19 -40.66 5.21 33.62
CA GLY A 19 -39.62 4.41 32.97
C GLY A 19 -39.74 4.42 31.43
N ARG A 20 -40.96 4.29 30.90
CA ARG A 20 -41.21 4.39 29.44
C ARG A 20 -40.97 5.79 28.90
N ARG A 21 -41.36 6.84 29.61
CA ARG A 21 -41.06 8.23 29.22
C ARG A 21 -39.56 8.48 29.16
N LYS A 22 -38.79 7.89 30.07
CA LYS A 22 -37.33 8.01 30.07
C LYS A 22 -36.73 7.34 28.82
N GLN A 23 -37.20 6.15 28.45
CA GLN A 23 -36.80 5.48 27.21
C GLN A 23 -37.25 6.21 25.94
N GLN A 24 -38.41 6.88 25.96
CA GLN A 24 -38.88 7.71 24.83
C GLN A 24 -38.19 9.08 24.73
N SER A 25 -37.54 9.54 25.80
CA SER A 25 -36.79 10.79 25.82
C SER A 25 -35.34 10.62 25.38
N GLU A 26 -34.88 9.38 25.21
CA GLU A 26 -33.56 9.11 24.64
C GLU A 26 -33.66 9.29 23.11
N ASP A 27 -32.78 10.14 22.56
CA ASP A 27 -32.74 10.41 21.13
C ASP A 27 -32.58 9.09 20.35
N GLU A 28 -33.58 8.78 19.53
CA GLU A 28 -33.54 7.60 18.67
C GLU A 28 -32.59 7.86 17.51
N ASN A 29 -31.55 7.04 17.39
CA ASN A 29 -30.64 7.16 16.26
C ASN A 29 -31.30 6.62 15.00
N THR A 30 -31.70 7.52 14.10
CA THR A 30 -32.36 7.19 12.84
C THR A 30 -31.41 6.70 11.74
N GLY A 31 -30.09 6.81 11.95
CA GLY A 31 -29.07 6.28 11.05
C GLY A 31 -27.73 7.03 11.10
N GLY A 32 -26.82 6.67 10.20
CA GLY A 32 -25.52 7.35 10.08
C GLY A 32 -24.46 6.88 11.08
N ARG A 33 -23.36 7.64 11.17
CA ARG A 33 -22.19 7.30 12.00
C ARG A 33 -22.40 7.80 13.42
N GLN A 34 -22.29 6.90 14.38
CA GLN A 34 -22.27 7.24 15.80
C GLN A 34 -20.83 7.38 16.29
N LEU A 35 -20.59 8.40 17.11
CA LEU A 35 -19.34 8.58 17.83
C LEU A 35 -19.48 7.98 19.24
N SER A 36 -18.45 7.28 19.70
CA SER A 36 -18.34 6.81 21.07
C SER A 36 -16.99 7.21 21.64
N ASP A 37 -17.00 7.86 22.81
CA ASP A 37 -15.79 8.22 23.54
C ASP A 37 -15.20 7.05 24.35
N LYS A 38 -15.80 5.86 24.23
CA LYS A 38 -15.42 4.66 24.99
C LYS A 38 -14.99 3.53 24.05
N PRO A 39 -13.74 3.53 23.56
CA PRO A 39 -13.23 2.52 22.63
C PRO A 39 -13.43 1.07 23.09
N LYS A 40 -13.35 0.83 24.40
CA LYS A 40 -13.55 -0.50 24.99
C LYS A 40 -14.98 -1.02 24.84
N GLU A 41 -15.98 -0.15 24.87
CA GLU A 41 -17.38 -0.55 24.63
C GLU A 41 -17.57 -0.94 23.16
N VAL A 42 -17.01 -0.15 22.24
CA VAL A 42 -17.02 -0.45 20.79
C VAL A 42 -16.29 -1.76 20.50
N ALA A 43 -15.10 -1.96 21.07
CA ALA A 43 -14.35 -3.22 20.90
C ALA A 43 -15.13 -4.44 21.41
N ARG A 44 -15.84 -4.32 22.54
CA ARG A 44 -16.70 -5.39 23.07
C ARG A 44 -17.90 -5.64 22.16
N GLN A 45 -18.50 -4.60 21.60
CA GLN A 45 -19.57 -4.72 20.61
C GLN A 45 -19.07 -5.45 19.36
N MET A 46 -17.98 -4.98 18.74
CA MET A 46 -17.38 -5.62 17.57
C MET A 46 -17.06 -7.10 17.80
N LYS A 47 -16.60 -7.45 19.01
CA LYS A 47 -16.35 -8.85 19.39
C LYS A 47 -17.64 -9.66 19.51
N ARG A 48 -18.70 -9.10 20.13
CA ARG A 48 -20.02 -9.76 20.22
C ARG A 48 -20.64 -9.98 18.84
N ASP A 49 -20.47 -9.01 17.95
CA ASP A 49 -21.03 -9.03 16.59
C ASP A 49 -20.18 -9.88 15.63
N GLY A 50 -19.04 -10.43 16.08
CA GLY A 50 -18.18 -11.28 15.25
C GLY A 50 -17.37 -10.54 14.17
N VAL A 51 -17.30 -9.20 14.24
CA VAL A 51 -16.64 -8.33 13.25
C VAL A 51 -15.33 -7.72 13.73
N ALA A 52 -14.84 -8.09 14.92
CA ALA A 52 -13.54 -7.65 15.41
C ALA A 52 -12.39 -8.41 14.73
N SER A 53 -11.43 -7.67 14.17
CA SER A 53 -10.13 -8.21 13.75
C SER A 53 -9.20 -8.43 14.97
N ASP A 54 -8.17 -9.25 14.78
CA ASP A 54 -7.02 -9.36 15.68
C ASP A 54 -6.05 -8.17 15.56
N ILE A 55 -6.08 -7.45 14.44
CA ILE A 55 -5.34 -6.19 14.26
C ILE A 55 -6.04 -5.07 15.03
N LYS A 56 -5.27 -4.32 15.82
CA LYS A 56 -5.75 -3.21 16.64
C LYS A 56 -5.00 -1.91 16.37
N ILE A 57 -5.72 -0.81 16.44
CA ILE A 57 -5.17 0.54 16.51
C ILE A 57 -5.50 1.09 17.90
N GLY A 58 -4.49 1.11 18.78
CA GLY A 58 -4.70 1.39 20.20
C GLY A 58 -5.57 0.32 20.85
N ASP A 59 -6.64 0.74 21.53
CA ASP A 59 -7.58 -0.16 22.21
C ASP A 59 -8.65 -0.75 21.26
N LEU A 60 -8.74 -0.28 20.01
CA LEU A 60 -9.82 -0.61 19.10
C LEU A 60 -9.36 -1.61 18.03
N PRO A 61 -10.03 -2.77 17.87
CA PRO A 61 -9.82 -3.64 16.72
C PRO A 61 -10.33 -2.95 15.44
N ILE A 62 -9.66 -3.19 14.33
CA ILE A 62 -10.24 -2.83 13.02
C ILE A 62 -11.38 -3.82 12.67
N LEU A 63 -12.13 -3.50 11.63
CA LEU A 63 -13.13 -4.44 11.10
C LEU A 63 -12.42 -5.67 10.54
N LYS A 64 -12.99 -6.85 10.83
CA LYS A 64 -12.48 -8.12 10.33
C LYS A 64 -12.41 -8.08 8.80
N ASN A 65 -11.28 -8.51 8.24
CA ASN A 65 -10.98 -8.52 6.80
C ASN A 65 -10.93 -7.13 6.16
N SER A 66 -10.88 -6.03 6.92
CA SER A 66 -10.72 -4.70 6.34
C SER A 66 -9.26 -4.37 6.00
N GLU A 67 -8.30 -5.19 6.41
CA GLU A 67 -6.88 -4.96 6.11
C GLU A 67 -6.54 -4.95 4.62
N ILE A 68 -7.34 -5.64 3.80
CA ILE A 68 -7.19 -5.67 2.33
C ILE A 68 -7.85 -4.47 1.62
N GLN A 69 -8.53 -3.60 2.36
CA GLN A 69 -9.24 -2.44 1.80
C GLN A 69 -8.39 -1.16 1.77
N ASN A 70 -7.09 -1.29 2.07
CA ASN A 70 -6.12 -0.21 2.22
C ASN A 70 -6.41 0.71 3.42
N PHE A 71 -5.37 1.37 3.92
CA PHE A 71 -5.46 2.36 4.99
C PHE A 71 -4.98 3.72 4.51
N CYS A 72 -5.69 4.79 4.91
CA CYS A 72 -5.20 6.15 4.78
C CYS A 72 -4.96 6.73 6.18
N LEU A 73 -3.69 7.02 6.49
CA LEU A 73 -3.30 7.66 7.74
C LEU A 73 -3.09 9.15 7.50
N HIS A 74 -4.02 9.98 7.99
CA HIS A 74 -3.98 11.43 7.85
C HIS A 74 -3.69 12.12 9.19
N GLY A 75 -2.84 13.16 9.18
CA GLY A 75 -2.49 13.93 10.37
C GLY A 75 -1.23 14.77 10.20
N THR A 76 -0.98 15.71 11.11
CA THR A 76 0.21 16.59 11.11
C THR A 76 1.50 15.84 11.42
N VAL A 77 2.65 16.47 11.19
CA VAL A 77 3.94 15.92 11.64
C VAL A 77 3.91 15.74 13.17
N GLY A 78 4.42 14.61 13.66
CA GLY A 78 4.39 14.29 15.09
C GLY A 78 3.08 13.67 15.60
N SER A 79 2.03 13.57 14.78
CA SER A 79 0.72 13.01 15.20
C SER A 79 0.70 11.48 15.42
N GLY A 80 1.85 10.80 15.38
CA GLY A 80 1.94 9.35 15.61
C GLY A 80 1.66 8.45 14.40
N LYS A 81 1.55 8.97 13.16
CA LYS A 81 1.32 8.12 11.96
C LYS A 81 2.33 6.99 11.81
N SER A 82 3.63 7.29 11.95
CA SER A 82 4.69 6.28 11.87
C SER A 82 4.59 5.23 12.98
N GLU A 83 4.07 5.61 14.16
CA GLU A 83 3.84 4.68 15.26
C GLU A 83 2.69 3.70 14.95
N VAL A 84 1.63 4.17 14.29
CA VAL A 84 0.58 3.29 13.79
C VAL A 84 1.15 2.30 12.77
N ILE A 85 1.98 2.76 11.83
CA ILE A 85 2.64 1.89 10.84
C ILE A 85 3.52 0.84 11.54
N ARG A 86 4.33 1.22 12.54
CA ARG A 86 5.15 0.28 13.33
C ARG A 86 4.30 -0.83 13.95
N ARG A 87 3.17 -0.49 14.55
CA ARG A 87 2.26 -1.48 15.13
C ARG A 87 1.66 -2.41 14.08
N LEU A 88 1.29 -1.90 12.92
CA LEU A 88 0.82 -2.73 11.79
C LEU A 88 1.92 -3.68 11.31
N LEU A 89 3.17 -3.21 11.21
CA LEU A 89 4.31 -4.06 10.83
C LEU A 89 4.58 -5.17 11.85
N ASN A 90 4.33 -4.95 13.15
CA ASN A 90 4.41 -6.03 14.14
C ASN A 90 3.39 -7.15 13.86
N TYR A 91 2.17 -6.80 13.44
CA TYR A 91 1.17 -7.81 13.05
C TYR A 91 1.60 -8.57 11.80
N VAL A 92 2.07 -7.85 10.77
CA VAL A 92 2.60 -8.46 9.53
C VAL A 92 3.71 -9.46 9.86
N ARG A 93 4.71 -9.04 10.66
CA ARG A 93 5.82 -9.90 11.05
C ARG A 93 5.35 -11.12 11.85
N ALA A 94 4.46 -10.92 12.83
CA ALA A 94 3.95 -12.00 13.67
C ALA A 94 3.14 -13.04 12.89
N ARG A 95 2.45 -12.62 11.82
CA ARG A 95 1.70 -13.51 10.92
C ARG A 95 2.58 -14.18 9.86
N GLY A 96 3.79 -13.67 9.63
CA GLY A 96 4.65 -14.11 8.53
C GLY A 96 4.23 -13.54 7.17
N ASP A 97 3.45 -12.45 7.17
CA ASP A 97 3.00 -11.77 5.96
C ASP A 97 4.16 -11.01 5.30
N MET A 98 4.11 -10.85 3.97
CA MET A 98 5.07 -10.04 3.22
C MET A 98 4.69 -8.56 3.30
N ALA A 99 5.67 -7.70 3.55
CA ALA A 99 5.53 -6.26 3.41
C ALA A 99 6.63 -5.65 2.55
N ILE A 100 6.25 -4.68 1.72
CA ILE A 100 7.16 -3.80 1.00
C ILE A 100 7.06 -2.42 1.66
N ILE A 101 8.18 -1.92 2.18
CA ILE A 101 8.22 -0.68 2.95
C ILE A 101 9.05 0.35 2.18
N TYR A 102 8.40 1.43 1.74
CA TYR A 102 9.10 2.60 1.22
C TYR A 102 9.60 3.46 2.39
N ASP A 103 10.82 3.19 2.84
CA ASP A 103 11.43 3.80 4.04
C ASP A 103 12.40 4.94 3.70
N ARG A 104 11.85 6.09 3.30
CA ARG A 104 12.66 7.26 2.91
C ARG A 104 13.63 7.74 4.01
N SER A 105 13.25 7.64 5.29
CA SER A 105 14.07 8.11 6.41
C SER A 105 14.94 7.04 7.05
N CYS A 106 14.91 5.80 6.53
CA CYS A 106 15.63 4.64 7.08
C CYS A 106 15.28 4.33 8.55
N GLU A 107 14.09 4.72 9.01
CA GLU A 107 13.65 4.56 10.41
C GLU A 107 13.12 3.15 10.67
N PHE A 108 12.51 2.53 9.66
CA PHE A 108 11.99 1.17 9.75
C PHE A 108 13.11 0.16 9.56
N VAL A 109 13.99 0.34 8.58
CA VAL A 109 15.19 -0.49 8.39
C VAL A 109 16.02 -0.53 9.68
N LYS A 110 16.23 0.61 10.34
CA LYS A 110 16.97 0.64 11.61
C LYS A 110 16.35 -0.21 12.72
N SER A 111 15.02 -0.34 12.73
CA SER A 111 14.29 -0.97 13.83
C SER A 111 13.86 -2.42 13.55
N TYR A 112 13.65 -2.78 12.28
CA TYR A 112 12.99 -4.03 11.87
C TYR A 112 13.84 -4.95 11.00
N TYR A 113 14.94 -4.44 10.44
CA TYR A 113 15.73 -5.20 9.47
C TYR A 113 16.37 -6.43 10.10
N ASP A 114 16.01 -7.60 9.58
CA ASP A 114 16.64 -8.88 9.86
C ASP A 114 17.40 -9.34 8.61
N PRO A 115 18.75 -9.37 8.61
CA PRO A 115 19.53 -9.77 7.44
C PRO A 115 19.30 -11.22 6.99
N SER A 116 18.75 -12.08 7.85
CA SER A 116 18.44 -13.46 7.50
C SER A 116 17.18 -13.60 6.64
N LEU A 117 16.29 -12.60 6.65
CA LEU A 117 14.98 -12.64 6.00
C LEU A 117 14.77 -11.48 5.02
N ASP A 118 15.13 -10.27 5.43
CA ASP A 118 14.74 -9.04 4.75
C ASP A 118 15.72 -8.65 3.64
N LYS A 119 15.18 -7.99 2.60
CA LYS A 119 15.96 -7.47 1.48
C LYS A 119 15.89 -5.94 1.47
N ILE A 120 17.04 -5.30 1.31
CA ILE A 120 17.14 -3.85 1.11
C ILE A 120 17.27 -3.62 -0.40
N LEU A 121 16.46 -2.71 -0.94
CA LEU A 121 16.56 -2.24 -2.32
C LEU A 121 16.95 -0.76 -2.31
N ASN A 122 18.25 -0.50 -2.14
CA ASN A 122 18.84 0.83 -2.13
C ASN A 122 20.27 0.75 -2.71
N PRO A 123 20.54 1.24 -3.92
CA PRO A 123 21.86 1.11 -4.56
C PRO A 123 23.00 1.82 -3.81
N LEU A 124 22.68 2.69 -2.84
CA LEU A 124 23.66 3.37 -1.99
C LEU A 124 23.92 2.63 -0.66
N ASP A 125 23.25 1.51 -0.41
CA ASP A 125 23.44 0.67 0.77
C ASP A 125 24.25 -0.58 0.40
N SER A 126 25.31 -0.88 1.14
CA SER A 126 26.17 -2.04 0.88
C SER A 126 25.46 -3.38 1.07
N ARG A 127 24.31 -3.40 1.75
CA ARG A 127 23.46 -4.59 1.98
C ARG A 127 22.39 -4.75 0.89
N CYS A 128 22.38 -3.87 -0.12
CA CYS A 128 21.41 -3.92 -1.19
C CYS A 128 21.40 -5.30 -1.84
N ALA A 129 20.21 -5.86 -2.00
CA ALA A 129 20.05 -7.05 -2.83
C ALA A 129 20.44 -6.70 -4.26
N ALA A 130 21.26 -7.55 -4.89
CA ALA A 130 21.54 -7.42 -6.30
C ALA A 130 20.25 -7.65 -7.09
N ARG A 131 19.85 -6.64 -7.87
CA ARG A 131 18.77 -6.77 -8.85
C ARG A 131 19.41 -7.11 -10.20
N ASP A 132 18.81 -8.06 -10.90
CA ASP A 132 19.21 -8.50 -12.23
C ASP A 132 17.99 -8.37 -13.15
N LEU A 133 17.99 -7.34 -13.99
CA LEU A 133 16.88 -7.02 -14.89
C LEU A 133 16.48 -8.22 -15.75
N TRP A 134 17.47 -8.96 -16.27
CA TRP A 134 17.24 -10.09 -17.17
C TRP A 134 16.78 -11.36 -16.44
N LYS A 135 16.86 -11.39 -15.10
CA LYS A 135 16.22 -12.43 -14.29
C LYS A 135 14.80 -12.06 -13.87
N GLU A 136 14.51 -10.78 -13.71
CA GLU A 136 13.16 -10.28 -13.40
C GLU A 136 12.26 -10.28 -14.64
N CYS A 137 12.81 -9.94 -15.81
CA CYS A 137 12.08 -9.90 -17.09
C CYS A 137 12.43 -11.11 -17.95
N LEU A 138 11.43 -11.94 -18.28
CA LEU A 138 11.62 -13.16 -19.08
C LEU A 138 11.16 -12.97 -20.52
N THR A 139 10.20 -12.07 -20.73
CA THR A 139 9.53 -11.81 -22.00
C THR A 139 9.60 -10.32 -22.33
N LEU A 140 9.49 -9.96 -23.62
CA LEU A 140 9.46 -8.56 -24.05
C LEU A 140 8.38 -7.71 -23.31
N PRO A 141 7.15 -8.22 -23.08
CA PRO A 141 6.17 -7.52 -22.24
C PRO A 141 6.64 -7.20 -20.82
N ASP A 142 7.53 -8.01 -20.22
CA ASP A 142 8.10 -7.70 -18.90
C ASP A 142 9.03 -6.48 -18.99
N PHE A 143 9.82 -6.39 -20.05
CA PHE A 143 10.68 -5.22 -20.30
C PHE A 143 9.86 -3.97 -20.62
N ASP A 144 8.76 -4.10 -21.35
CA ASP A 144 7.80 -3.00 -21.57
C ASP A 144 7.19 -2.50 -20.26
N ASN A 145 6.79 -3.42 -19.36
CA ASN A 145 6.25 -3.05 -18.06
C ASN A 145 7.28 -2.29 -17.19
N ILE A 146 8.54 -2.73 -17.21
CA ILE A 146 9.62 -2.01 -16.54
C ILE A 146 9.91 -0.66 -17.21
N SER A 147 9.94 -0.58 -18.53
CA SER A 147 10.17 0.68 -19.27
C SER A 147 9.11 1.73 -18.93
N ASN A 148 7.85 1.30 -18.82
CA ASN A 148 6.73 2.15 -18.41
C ASN A 148 6.89 2.73 -16.98
N THR A 149 7.50 1.95 -16.09
CA THR A 149 7.78 2.36 -14.71
C THR A 149 8.98 3.30 -14.62
N LEU A 150 10.04 3.04 -15.40
CA LEU A 150 11.27 3.83 -15.40
C LEU A 150 11.14 5.16 -16.14
N ILE A 151 10.38 5.18 -17.23
CA ILE A 151 10.17 6.35 -18.09
C ILE A 151 8.69 6.73 -17.99
N PRO A 152 8.24 7.46 -16.95
CA PRO A 152 6.83 7.82 -16.80
C PRO A 152 6.39 8.82 -17.88
N MET A 153 5.20 8.63 -18.47
CA MET A 153 4.63 9.59 -19.42
C MET A 153 4.11 10.82 -18.68
N GLY A 154 4.76 11.95 -18.93
CA GLY A 154 4.31 13.27 -18.50
C GLY A 154 3.29 13.87 -19.46
N THR A 155 2.58 14.91 -19.03
CA THR A 155 1.64 15.67 -19.88
C THR A 155 2.30 16.84 -20.62
N LYS A 156 3.57 17.13 -20.34
CA LYS A 156 4.28 18.29 -20.88
C LYS A 156 5.26 17.96 -22.01
N GLU A 157 5.75 16.74 -22.03
CA GLU A 157 6.73 16.27 -23.01
C GLU A 157 6.00 15.61 -24.19
N ASP A 158 6.64 15.57 -25.35
CA ASP A 158 6.05 14.93 -26.53
C ASP A 158 5.90 13.41 -26.28
N PRO A 159 4.68 12.86 -26.40
CA PRO A 159 4.45 11.42 -26.26
C PRO A 159 5.30 10.58 -27.22
N PHE A 160 5.67 11.12 -28.37
CA PHE A 160 6.55 10.45 -29.31
C PHE A 160 7.91 10.17 -28.68
N TRP A 161 8.57 11.15 -28.04
CA TRP A 161 9.90 10.94 -27.45
C TRP A 161 9.89 9.97 -26.29
N GLN A 162 8.86 10.05 -25.43
CA GLN A 162 8.71 9.15 -24.30
C GLN A 162 8.37 7.73 -24.75
N GLY A 163 7.45 7.58 -25.71
CA GLY A 163 7.12 6.28 -26.30
C GLY A 163 8.32 5.66 -27.00
N SER A 164 9.05 6.46 -27.77
CA SER A 164 10.29 6.07 -28.44
C SER A 164 11.34 5.55 -27.45
N GLY A 165 11.61 6.30 -26.38
CA GLY A 165 12.55 5.90 -25.34
C GLY A 165 12.16 4.59 -24.66
N ARG A 166 10.86 4.38 -24.40
CA ARG A 166 10.34 3.12 -23.84
C ARG A 166 10.56 1.94 -24.78
N THR A 167 10.21 2.09 -26.06
CA THR A 167 10.37 1.03 -27.06
C THR A 167 11.85 0.68 -27.27
N ILE A 168 12.72 1.70 -27.39
CA ILE A 168 14.17 1.51 -27.53
C ILE A 168 14.73 0.77 -26.30
N PHE A 169 14.35 1.19 -25.09
CA PHE A 169 14.78 0.53 -23.86
C PHE A 169 14.31 -0.93 -23.80
N ALA A 170 13.03 -1.19 -24.06
CA ALA A 170 12.44 -2.51 -23.91
C ALA A 170 13.03 -3.51 -24.91
N GLU A 171 13.06 -3.15 -26.20
CA GLU A 171 13.62 -3.99 -27.27
C GLU A 171 15.13 -4.18 -27.09
N GLY A 172 15.86 -3.10 -26.79
CA GLY A 172 17.31 -3.16 -26.61
C GLY A 172 17.72 -3.98 -25.38
N ALA A 173 17.05 -3.80 -24.25
CA ALA A 173 17.29 -4.62 -23.06
C ALA A 173 16.88 -6.09 -23.30
N TYR A 174 15.80 -6.33 -24.05
CA TYR A 174 15.37 -7.68 -24.41
C TYR A 174 16.40 -8.37 -25.30
N LEU A 175 16.94 -7.72 -26.35
CA LEU A 175 17.99 -8.28 -27.20
C LEU A 175 19.27 -8.58 -26.41
N MET A 176 19.66 -7.70 -25.49
CA MET A 176 20.86 -7.85 -24.65
C MET A 176 20.86 -9.12 -23.80
N ARG A 177 19.73 -9.82 -23.65
CA ARG A 177 19.66 -11.11 -22.96
C ARG A 177 20.57 -12.17 -23.57
N GLU A 178 20.80 -12.11 -24.87
CA GLU A 178 21.59 -13.07 -25.66
C GLU A 178 23.07 -12.67 -25.75
N ASP A 179 23.42 -11.50 -25.21
CA ASP A 179 24.80 -11.04 -25.19
C ASP A 179 25.59 -11.72 -24.06
N ASP A 180 26.86 -12.03 -24.33
CA ASP A 180 27.79 -12.58 -23.32
C ASP A 180 27.97 -11.61 -22.13
N ASP A 181 28.01 -10.30 -22.42
CA ASP A 181 27.97 -9.24 -21.42
C ASP A 181 26.58 -8.59 -21.43
N ARG A 182 25.88 -8.72 -20.30
CA ARG A 182 24.61 -8.09 -19.99
C ARG A 182 24.71 -7.33 -18.67
N SER A 183 25.65 -6.39 -18.61
CA SER A 183 25.80 -5.47 -17.49
C SER A 183 24.90 -4.24 -17.64
N TYR A 184 24.50 -3.63 -16.52
CA TYR A 184 23.82 -2.33 -16.56
C TYR A 184 24.69 -1.23 -17.17
N GLU A 185 26.02 -1.33 -17.02
CA GLU A 185 26.96 -0.40 -17.65
C GLU A 185 26.83 -0.46 -19.17
N LYS A 186 26.89 -1.67 -19.76
CA LYS A 186 26.68 -1.86 -21.19
C LYS A 186 25.30 -1.42 -21.63
N LEU A 187 24.26 -1.71 -20.85
CA LEU A 187 22.90 -1.23 -21.16
C LEU A 187 22.87 0.30 -21.25
N VAL A 188 23.43 1.00 -20.26
CA VAL A 188 23.47 2.46 -20.25
C VAL A 188 24.32 3.01 -21.39
N ASP A 189 25.48 2.42 -21.67
CA ASP A 189 26.34 2.81 -22.80
C ASP A 189 25.61 2.63 -24.14
N THR A 190 24.97 1.48 -24.33
CA THR A 190 24.17 1.15 -25.53
C THR A 190 23.01 2.12 -25.72
N MET A 191 22.32 2.53 -24.64
CA MET A 191 21.16 3.42 -24.76
C MET A 191 21.53 4.89 -24.94
N LEU A 192 22.65 5.34 -24.35
CA LEU A 192 22.94 6.78 -24.21
C LEU A 192 24.20 7.26 -24.93
N SER A 193 25.13 6.37 -25.25
CA SER A 193 26.50 6.77 -25.62
C SER A 193 26.98 6.21 -26.97
N ILE A 194 26.38 5.13 -27.47
CA ILE A 194 26.77 4.61 -28.79
C ILE A 194 26.27 5.51 -29.92
N LYS A 195 27.00 5.49 -31.03
CA LYS A 195 26.59 6.17 -32.26
C LYS A 195 25.25 5.63 -32.74
N ILE A 196 24.42 6.53 -33.29
CA ILE A 196 23.07 6.23 -33.75
C ILE A 196 23.02 5.05 -34.74
N ASP A 197 23.97 4.98 -35.68
CA ASP A 197 24.10 3.87 -36.62
C ASP A 197 24.32 2.52 -35.93
N LYS A 198 25.12 2.51 -34.87
CA LYS A 198 25.40 1.30 -34.10
C LYS A 198 24.19 0.90 -33.26
N LEU A 199 23.46 1.86 -32.70
CA LEU A 199 22.22 1.58 -31.98
C LEU A 199 21.17 0.99 -32.92
N ARG A 200 21.03 1.56 -34.12
CA ARG A 200 20.14 1.03 -35.15
C ARG A 200 20.51 -0.39 -35.57
N ALA A 201 21.80 -0.65 -35.77
CA ALA A 201 22.29 -1.99 -36.09
C ALA A 201 22.02 -2.98 -34.94
N TYR A 202 22.18 -2.55 -33.70
CA TYR A 202 21.87 -3.37 -32.52
C TYR A 202 20.38 -3.72 -32.43
N LEU A 203 19.51 -2.75 -32.73
CA LEU A 203 18.05 -2.91 -32.70
C LEU A 203 17.48 -3.53 -33.98
N GLN A 204 18.32 -4.03 -34.89
CA GLN A 204 17.86 -4.53 -36.18
C GLN A 204 16.83 -5.66 -36.01
N ASN A 205 15.79 -5.63 -36.84
CA ASN A 205 14.64 -6.55 -36.78
C ASN A 205 13.68 -6.33 -35.60
N THR A 206 13.82 -5.23 -34.87
CA THR A 206 12.83 -4.79 -33.88
C THR A 206 12.06 -3.56 -34.39
N PRO A 207 10.83 -3.31 -33.90
CA PRO A 207 10.11 -2.07 -34.16
C PRO A 207 10.88 -0.80 -33.77
N ALA A 208 11.74 -0.87 -32.74
CA ALA A 208 12.52 0.26 -32.26
C ALA A 208 13.50 0.82 -33.30
N ALA A 209 13.97 -0.01 -34.25
CA ALA A 209 14.90 0.44 -35.29
C ALA A 209 14.32 1.58 -36.18
N ASN A 210 13.00 1.63 -36.35
CA ASN A 210 12.33 2.68 -37.13
C ASN A 210 12.27 4.02 -36.40
N THR A 211 12.47 4.01 -35.08
CA THR A 211 12.44 5.19 -34.23
C THR A 211 13.81 5.89 -34.17
N VAL A 212 14.85 5.17 -34.57
CA VAL A 212 16.25 5.58 -34.54
C VAL A 212 16.69 5.94 -35.97
N GLU A 213 15.97 6.88 -36.60
CA GLU A 213 16.27 7.37 -37.96
C GLU A 213 17.19 8.59 -37.94
N GLU A 214 18.16 8.62 -38.86
CA GLU A 214 18.90 9.83 -39.24
C GLU A 214 18.04 10.64 -40.21
N ASN A 215 17.88 11.94 -39.94
CA ASN A 215 17.54 12.92 -40.99
C ASN A 215 18.79 13.23 -41.83
#